data_AF-A0ABD0ZMX2-F1
#
_entry.id   AF-A0ABD0ZMX2-F1
#
_cell.length_a   1.000
_cell.length_b   1.000
_cell.length_c   1.000
_cell.angle_alpha   90.00
_cell.angle_beta   90.00
_cell.angle_gamma   90.00
#
_symmetry.space_group_name_H-M   'P 1'
#
loop_
_entity.id
_entity.type
_entity.pdbx_description
1 polymer ?
#
loop_
_entity_poly.entity_id
_entity_poly.type
_entity_poly.pdbx_seq_one_letter_code
_entity_poly.pdbx_strand_id
1 'polypeptide(L)'
;MGHHALKCWHRFDNSYQSEDVPAALAAMHITDVTEASGNEWYPDSGATAHITNSTQRLQQAQPYHGSDTVLIGDGNFLPITHIGSANLPSTQSRAQVPKGLRRD
;
A
#
# COMPACT_ATOMS: atom_id res chain seq x y z
N MET A 1 -8.09 -11.95 -2.84
CA MET A 1 -7.86 -12.94 -1.78
C MET A 1 -7.73 -12.15 -0.49
N GLY A 2 -8.72 -12.25 0.41
CA GLY A 2 -8.80 -11.45 1.64
C GLY A 2 -8.59 -12.30 2.89
N HIS A 3 -8.21 -11.66 3.99
CA HIS A 3 -8.12 -12.28 5.30
C HIS A 3 -9.36 -11.87 6.11
N HIS A 4 -10.08 -12.85 6.66
CA HIS A 4 -11.15 -12.58 7.62
C HIS A 4 -10.53 -12.42 9.02
N ALA A 5 -10.87 -11.32 9.70
CA ALA A 5 -10.41 -11.09 11.06
C ALA A 5 -10.98 -12.16 12.01
N LEU A 6 -10.12 -12.76 12.81
CA LEU A 6 -10.49 -13.89 13.69
C LEU A 6 -11.57 -13.51 14.70
N LYS A 7 -11.43 -12.36 15.36
CA LYS A 7 -12.46 -11.75 16.20
C LYS A 7 -12.42 -10.22 16.08
N CYS A 8 -13.30 -9.66 15.25
CA CYS A 8 -13.31 -8.23 14.91
C CYS A 8 -13.57 -7.28 16.10
N TRP A 9 -14.16 -7.78 17.18
CA TRP A 9 -14.42 -7.03 18.40
C TRP A 9 -13.16 -6.72 19.21
N HIS A 10 -12.09 -7.49 19.03
CA HIS A 10 -10.77 -7.28 19.65
C HIS A 10 -9.77 -6.59 18.71
N ARG A 11 -10.21 -6.00 17.59
CA ARG A 11 -9.30 -5.45 16.57
C ARG A 11 -8.33 -4.37 17.06
N PHE A 12 -8.66 -3.70 18.17
CA PHE A 12 -7.86 -2.62 18.76
C PHE A 12 -7.14 -3.06 20.05
N ASP A 13 -7.25 -4.34 20.42
CA ASP A 13 -6.58 -4.91 21.58
C ASP A 13 -5.29 -5.59 21.14
N ASN A 14 -4.17 -4.89 21.31
CA ASN A 14 -2.85 -5.40 20.96
C ASN A 14 -2.37 -6.54 21.88
N SER A 15 -3.03 -6.77 23.01
CA SER A 15 -2.69 -7.83 23.96
C SER A 15 -3.48 -9.12 23.72
N TYR A 16 -4.54 -9.04 22.92
CA TYR A 16 -5.40 -10.18 22.63
C TYR A 16 -4.66 -11.23 21.78
N GLN A 17 -4.52 -12.43 22.32
CA GLN A 17 -4.02 -13.60 21.61
C GLN A 17 -5.17 -14.62 21.54
N SER A 18 -5.55 -15.00 20.32
CA SER A 18 -6.50 -16.10 20.12
C SER A 18 -5.80 -17.43 20.37
N GLU A 19 -6.41 -18.36 21.10
CA GLU A 19 -5.83 -19.72 21.24
C GLU A 19 -5.83 -20.47 19.88
N ASP A 20 -6.84 -20.20 19.05
CA ASP A 20 -6.86 -20.61 17.64
C ASP A 20 -6.17 -19.55 16.78
N VAL A 21 -4.86 -19.71 16.56
CA VAL A 21 -4.08 -18.93 15.60
C VAL A 21 -3.97 -19.70 14.28
N PRO A 22 -4.75 -19.36 13.24
CA PRO A 22 -4.57 -19.98 11.93
C PRO A 22 -3.22 -19.58 11.34
N ALA A 23 -2.62 -20.48 10.56
CA ALA A 23 -1.38 -20.24 9.84
C ALA A 23 -1.39 -18.95 8.97
N ALA A 24 -2.57 -18.42 8.65
CA ALA A 24 -2.75 -17.13 8.00
C ALA A 24 -2.15 -15.93 8.77
N LEU A 25 -2.02 -16.01 10.10
CA LEU A 25 -1.34 -14.98 10.90
C LEU A 25 0.18 -14.98 10.71
N ALA A 26 0.78 -16.06 10.19
CA ALA A 26 2.22 -16.11 9.90
C ALA A 26 2.61 -15.15 8.75
N ALA A 27 1.65 -14.63 7.99
CA ALA A 27 1.88 -13.57 7.01
C ALA A 27 2.00 -12.17 7.64
N MET A 28 1.64 -12.02 8.92
CA MET A 28 1.75 -10.75 9.64
C MET A 28 3.19 -10.57 10.15
N HIS A 29 4.11 -10.36 9.20
CA HIS A 29 5.49 -10.05 9.51
C HIS A 29 5.61 -8.55 9.79
N ILE A 30 5.55 -8.17 11.08
CA ILE A 30 6.01 -6.86 11.51
C ILE A 30 7.54 -6.92 11.40
N THR A 31 8.10 -6.43 10.29
CA THR A 31 9.54 -6.15 10.21
C THR A 31 9.86 -5.11 11.27
N ASP A 32 10.79 -5.44 12.17
CA ASP A 32 11.43 -4.48 13.06
C ASP A 32 11.81 -3.23 12.27
N VAL A 33 11.31 -2.07 12.70
CA VAL A 33 11.57 -0.77 12.11
C VAL A 33 12.99 -0.35 12.50
N THR A 34 13.98 -1.09 12.01
CA THR A 34 15.40 -0.75 12.18
C THR A 34 15.91 -0.09 10.91
N GLU A 35 15.70 1.21 10.87
CA GLU A 35 16.61 2.21 10.30
C GLU A 35 17.31 1.89 8.96
N ALA A 36 16.53 1.88 7.87
CA ALA A 36 17.05 2.24 6.56
C ALA A 36 16.02 3.10 5.80
N SER A 37 16.27 4.41 5.79
CA SER A 37 15.62 5.44 4.94
C SER A 37 14.15 5.79 5.22
N GLY A 38 13.92 6.50 6.32
CA GLY A 38 12.97 7.62 6.58
C GLY A 38 11.72 7.94 5.72
N ASN A 39 11.23 7.07 4.85
CA ASN A 39 10.10 7.32 3.97
C ASN A 39 9.40 6.00 3.63
N GLU A 40 8.87 5.33 4.65
CA GLU A 40 8.05 4.12 4.52
C GLU A 40 6.63 4.45 4.01
N TRP A 41 6.56 5.23 2.93
CA TRP A 41 5.32 5.50 2.20
C TRP A 41 5.23 4.50 1.06
N TYR A 42 4.42 3.47 1.24
CA TYR A 42 4.13 2.51 0.18
C TYR A 42 3.02 3.04 -0.72
N PRO A 43 3.14 2.89 -2.05
CA PRO A 43 2.06 3.22 -2.96
C PRO A 43 0.89 2.27 -2.74
N ASP A 44 -0.31 2.82 -2.60
CA ASP A 44 -1.55 2.04 -2.58
C ASP A 44 -1.84 1.48 -3.97
N SER A 45 -1.62 0.18 -4.18
CA SER A 45 -1.91 -0.49 -5.45
C SER A 45 -3.41 -0.56 -5.78
N GLY A 46 -4.28 -0.25 -4.80
CA GLY A 46 -5.72 -0.10 -5.01
C GLY A 46 -6.13 1.30 -5.48
N ALA A 47 -5.24 2.30 -5.42
CA ALA A 47 -5.54 3.65 -5.89
C ALA A 47 -5.62 3.68 -7.43
N THR A 48 -6.58 4.42 -7.98
CA THR A 48 -6.72 4.60 -9.43
C THR A 48 -5.73 5.65 -9.97
N ALA A 49 -5.22 6.53 -9.12
CA ALA A 49 -4.26 7.57 -9.47
C ALA A 49 -3.36 7.91 -8.28
N HIS A 50 -2.17 8.44 -8.59
CA HIS A 50 -1.21 8.91 -7.60
C HIS A 50 -0.78 10.34 -7.92
N ILE A 51 -0.44 11.11 -6.88
CA ILE A 51 -0.02 12.51 -6.98
C ILE A 51 1.43 12.62 -6.54
N THR A 52 2.22 13.41 -7.28
CA THR A 52 3.61 13.77 -6.95
C THR A 52 3.78 15.28 -7.05
N ASN A 53 4.59 15.85 -6.17
CA ASN A 53 4.95 17.28 -6.21
C ASN A 53 6.07 17.60 -7.23
N SER A 54 6.54 16.60 -7.99
CA SER A 54 7.68 16.73 -8.90
C SER A 54 7.39 16.02 -10.22
N THR A 55 7.59 16.76 -11.33
CA THR A 55 7.43 16.26 -12.71
C THR A 55 8.53 15.27 -13.10
N GLN A 56 9.69 15.32 -12.44
CA GLN A 56 10.79 14.37 -12.64
C GLN A 56 10.41 12.93 -12.25
N ARG A 57 9.35 12.75 -11.44
CA ARG A 57 8.81 11.43 -11.10
C ARG A 57 7.83 10.89 -12.15
N LEU A 58 7.49 11.69 -13.16
CA LEU A 58 6.60 11.31 -14.25
C LEU A 58 7.42 10.94 -15.49
N GLN A 59 7.10 9.80 -16.07
CA GLN A 59 7.49 9.41 -17.43
C GLN A 59 6.49 9.99 -18.41
N GLN A 60 7.00 10.50 -19.54
CA GLN A 60 6.17 11.15 -20.57
C GLN A 60 5.34 12.29 -19.96
N ALA A 61 5.96 13.08 -19.08
CA ALA A 61 5.31 14.21 -18.45
C ALA A 61 4.86 15.22 -19.52
N GLN A 62 3.59 15.58 -19.50
CA GLN A 62 3.01 16.58 -20.40
C GLN A 62 2.18 17.59 -19.61
N PRO A 63 2.15 18.87 -20.03
CA PRO A 63 1.30 19.87 -19.38
C PRO A 63 -0.17 19.43 -19.37
N TYR A 64 -0.81 19.65 -18.23
CA TYR A 64 -2.24 19.44 -18.09
C TYR A 64 -2.97 20.76 -18.38
N HIS A 65 -3.91 20.74 -19.33
CA HIS A 65 -4.64 21.93 -19.79
C HIS A 65 -6.09 22.01 -19.30
N GLY A 66 -6.52 21.07 -18.45
CA GLY A 66 -7.86 21.10 -17.88
C GLY A 66 -7.96 22.03 -16.67
N SER A 67 -9.13 22.03 -16.04
CA SER A 67 -9.44 22.89 -14.88
C SER A 67 -9.60 22.11 -13.57
N ASP A 68 -9.25 20.82 -13.58
CA ASP A 68 -9.33 19.97 -12.40
C ASP A 68 -8.33 20.42 -11.32
N THR A 69 -8.74 20.25 -10.06
CA THR A 69 -7.94 20.60 -8.88
C THR A 69 -8.00 19.50 -7.84
N VAL A 70 -6.99 19.45 -6.97
CA VAL A 70 -6.90 18.52 -5.86
C VAL A 70 -7.29 19.25 -4.58
N LEU A 71 -8.39 18.82 -3.94
CA LEU A 71 -8.76 19.28 -2.60
C LEU A 71 -7.86 18.61 -1.57
N ILE A 72 -7.28 19.41 -0.66
CA ILE A 72 -6.45 18.91 0.45
C ILE A 72 -7.22 19.08 1.77
N GLY A 73 -6.79 18.35 2.81
CA GLY A 73 -7.48 18.28 4.11
C GLY A 73 -7.62 19.61 4.87
N ASP A 74 -6.91 20.66 4.46
CA ASP A 74 -7.05 22.02 4.98
C ASP A 74 -8.13 22.86 4.25
N GLY A 75 -8.80 22.27 3.25
CA GLY A 75 -9.82 22.92 2.44
C GLY A 75 -9.28 23.68 1.22
N ASN A 76 -7.97 23.71 1.03
CA ASN A 76 -7.36 24.37 -0.13
C ASN A 76 -7.36 23.47 -1.37
N PHE A 77 -7.29 24.10 -2.54
CA PHE A 77 -7.23 23.43 -3.84
C PHE A 77 -5.86 23.63 -4.49
N LEU A 78 -5.22 22.54 -4.91
CA LEU A 78 -3.98 22.59 -5.69
C LEU A 78 -4.27 22.35 -7.18
N PRO A 79 -3.68 23.16 -8.08
CA PRO A 79 -3.80 22.93 -9.52
C PRO A 79 -3.00 21.71 -9.95
N ILE A 80 -3.55 20.96 -10.90
CA ILE A 80 -2.81 19.92 -11.62
C ILE A 80 -2.00 20.60 -12.72
N THR A 81 -0.67 20.49 -12.69
CA THR A 81 0.18 21.16 -13.68
C THR A 81 0.61 20.22 -14.81
N HIS A 82 0.81 18.93 -14.51
CA HIS A 82 1.27 17.93 -15.45
C HIS A 82 0.63 16.58 -15.16
N ILE A 83 0.51 15.76 -16.21
CA ILE A 83 0.10 14.36 -16.14
C ILE A 83 1.15 13.48 -16.83
N GLY A 84 1.16 12.20 -16.49
CA GLY A 84 2.08 11.22 -17.06
C GLY A 84 1.97 9.89 -16.32
N SER A 85 2.84 8.94 -16.68
CA SER A 85 2.92 7.62 -16.06
C SER A 85 4.05 7.59 -15.02
N ALA A 86 4.00 6.71 -14.03
CA ALA A 86 5.09 6.52 -13.08
C ALA A 86 5.27 5.04 -12.76
N ASN A 87 6.53 4.62 -12.57
CA ASN A 87 6.83 3.29 -12.03
C ASN A 87 6.88 3.39 -10.51
N LEU A 88 5.90 2.80 -9.85
CA LEU A 88 5.83 2.76 -8.40
C LEU A 88 6.44 1.46 -7.89
N PRO A 89 7.37 1.50 -6.93
CA PRO A 89 7.93 0.30 -6.35
C PRO A 89 6.83 -0.43 -5.56
N SER A 90 6.39 -1.59 -6.06
CA SER A 90 5.51 -2.49 -5.32
C SER A 90 6.35 -3.63 -4.72
N THR A 91 6.35 -3.77 -3.39
CA THR A 91 6.77 -5.03 -2.75
C THR A 91 5.68 -6.07 -3.00
N GLN A 92 5.74 -6.79 -4.12
CA GLN A 92 5.00 -8.04 -4.22
C GLN A 92 5.62 -8.99 -3.19
N SER A 93 4.92 -9.24 -2.09
CA SER A 93 5.26 -10.35 -1.21
C SER A 93 5.32 -11.61 -2.09
N ARG A 94 6.52 -12.16 -2.34
CA ARG A 94 6.66 -13.45 -3.01
C ARG A 94 5.97 -14.47 -2.12
N ALA A 95 4.72 -14.79 -2.44
CA ALA A 95 4.07 -15.97 -1.91
C ALA A 95 4.80 -17.16 -2.53
N GLN A 96 5.88 -17.60 -1.86
CA GLN A 96 6.56 -18.84 -2.20
C GLN A 96 5.58 -19.96 -1.84
N VAL A 97 4.79 -20.41 -2.82
CA VAL A 97 4.00 -21.63 -2.68
C VAL A 97 5.00 -22.76 -2.43
N PRO A 98 4.97 -23.45 -1.28
CA PRO A 98 5.82 -24.61 -1.08
C PRO A 98 5.42 -25.64 -2.14
N LYS A 99 6.37 -26.03 -3.00
CA LYS A 99 6.19 -27.16 -3.90
C LYS A 99 6.05 -28.41 -3.04
N GLY A 100 4.85 -28.98 -3.04
CA GLY A 100 4.62 -30.36 -2.63
C GLY A 100 3.68 -30.47 -1.45
N LEU A 101 2.42 -30.75 -1.75
CA LEU A 101 1.73 -31.88 -1.11
C LEU A 101 1.02 -32.62 -2.24
N ARG A 102 1.52 -33.82 -2.55
CA ARG A 102 0.82 -34.79 -3.40
C ARG A 102 -0.50 -35.12 -2.70
N ARG A 103 -1.58 -35.14 -3.46
CA ARG A 103 -2.80 -35.85 -3.11
C ARG A 103 -2.51 -37.34 -3.23
N ASP A 104 -2.48 -38.05 -2.11
CA ASP A 104 -2.98 -39.42 -2.04
C ASP A 104 -4.51 -39.44 -2.15
#